data_AF-A0A977L0V1-F1
#
_entry.id   AF-A0A977L0V1-F1
#
_cell.length_a   1.000
_cell.length_b   1.000
_cell.length_c   1.000
_cell.angle_alpha   90.00
_cell.angle_beta   90.00
_cell.angle_gamma   90.00
#
_symmetry.space_group_name_H-M   'P 1'
#
loop_
_entity.id
_entity.type
_entity.pdbx_description
1 polymer ?
#
loop_
_entity_poly.entity_id
_entity_poly.type
_entity_poly.pdbx_seq_one_letter_code
_entity_poly.pdbx_strand_id
1 'polypeptide(L)'
;MSKPTHAHLTFTLKKNLAYAYKEQTKQQKVYYMGAKLLEIGIEPQDAVYRWSLQTNPTEEVWTYSAYWGESRVQLLSGHYPLTGTELIDCARANAPQGLTTTTQLCGYNEDTQAFQTALQEATQQAGLSLASLTDLIEPPAGISVAPDTASLL
;
A
#
# COMPACT_ATOMS: atom_id res chain seq x y z
N MET A 1 5.86 2.65 -30.46
CA MET A 1 5.98 2.31 -29.03
C MET A 1 4.60 2.40 -28.42
N SER A 2 4.13 1.37 -27.72
CA SER A 2 2.88 1.44 -26.95
C SER A 2 2.99 2.55 -25.91
N LYS A 3 1.95 3.36 -25.74
CA LYS A 3 1.92 4.35 -24.66
C LYS A 3 1.99 3.61 -23.31
N PRO A 4 2.77 4.09 -22.32
CA PRO A 4 2.75 3.50 -21.00
C PRO A 4 1.34 3.59 -20.41
N THR A 5 0.92 2.52 -19.74
CA THR A 5 -0.40 2.40 -19.11
C THR A 5 -0.33 2.31 -17.58
N HIS A 6 0.83 2.63 -17.01
CA HIS A 6 1.04 2.72 -15.57
C HIS A 6 2.17 3.71 -15.23
N ALA A 7 2.19 4.16 -13.98
CA ALA A 7 3.24 4.99 -13.40
C ALA A 7 3.55 4.55 -11.97
N HIS A 8 4.79 4.76 -11.54
CA HIS A 8 5.26 4.43 -10.19
C HIS A 8 5.92 5.64 -9.53
N LEU A 9 5.59 5.87 -8.26
CA LEU A 9 6.22 6.87 -7.42
C LEU A 9 6.76 6.18 -6.16
N THR A 10 8.08 6.06 -6.09
CA THR A 10 8.77 5.41 -4.96
C THR A 10 9.44 6.43 -4.06
N PHE A 11 9.36 6.22 -2.76
CA PHE A 11 10.03 7.03 -1.74
C PHE A 11 10.34 6.20 -0.50
N THR A 12 11.35 6.62 0.25
CA THR A 12 11.82 5.92 1.45
C THR A 12 11.50 6.73 2.70
N LEU A 13 11.01 6.06 3.74
CA LEU A 13 10.78 6.60 5.07
C LEU A 13 11.60 5.82 6.10
N LYS A 14 12.06 6.49 7.15
CA LYS A 14 12.64 5.79 8.31
C LYS A 14 11.51 5.15 9.10
N LYS A 15 11.72 3.91 9.57
CA LYS A 15 10.71 3.14 10.32
C LYS A 15 10.24 3.82 11.61
N ASN A 16 11.16 4.49 12.30
CA ASN A 16 10.92 5.13 13.58
C ASN A 16 10.24 6.52 13.47
N LEU A 17 9.87 6.95 12.26
CA LEU A 17 9.09 8.18 12.10
C LEU A 17 7.69 8.00 12.71
N ALA A 18 7.17 9.09 13.28
CA ALA A 18 5.81 9.12 13.80
C ALA A 18 4.80 8.77 12.70
N TYR A 19 3.78 7.98 13.05
CA TYR A 19 2.72 7.54 12.12
C TYR A 19 2.10 8.71 11.34
N ALA A 20 1.76 9.80 12.04
CA ALA A 20 1.17 11.00 11.41
C ALA A 20 2.06 11.61 10.32
N TYR A 21 3.38 11.60 10.52
CA TYR A 21 4.33 12.09 9.52
C TYR A 21 4.41 11.18 8.29
N LYS A 22 4.38 9.85 8.50
CA LYS A 22 4.32 8.87 7.41
C LYS A 22 3.05 9.07 6.58
N GLU A 23 1.89 9.21 7.24
CA GLU A 23 0.62 9.44 6.57
C GLU A 23 0.58 10.77 5.81
N GLN A 24 1.03 11.88 6.41
CA GLN A 24 1.13 13.16 5.71
C GLN A 24 2.01 13.05 4.46
N THR A 25 3.15 12.37 4.57
CA THR A 25 4.04 12.15 3.43
C THR A 25 3.35 11.35 2.33
N LYS A 26 2.66 10.25 2.68
CA LYS A 26 1.88 9.45 1.72
C LYS A 26 0.83 10.30 1.01
N GLN A 27 0.09 11.14 1.73
CA GLN A 27 -0.90 12.05 1.12
C GLN A 27 -0.28 13.04 0.13
N GLN A 28 0.89 13.61 0.45
CA GLN A 28 1.62 14.47 -0.50
C GLN A 28 2.00 13.71 -1.79
N LYS A 29 2.36 12.42 -1.66
CA LYS A 29 2.71 11.57 -2.81
C LYS A 29 1.49 11.20 -3.64
N VAL A 30 0.33 10.97 -3.01
CA VAL A 30 -0.95 10.79 -3.72
C VAL A 30 -1.29 12.03 -4.54
N TYR A 31 -1.22 13.22 -3.93
CA TYR A 31 -1.48 14.48 -4.63
C TYR A 31 -0.53 14.68 -5.82
N TYR A 32 0.77 14.44 -5.61
CA TYR A 32 1.78 14.55 -6.66
C TYR A 32 1.51 13.61 -7.84
N MET A 33 1.14 12.34 -7.57
CA MET A 33 0.79 11.39 -8.61
C MET A 33 -0.40 11.89 -9.44
N GLY A 34 -1.46 12.39 -8.80
CA GLY A 34 -2.62 12.94 -9.50
C GLY A 34 -2.26 14.10 -10.44
N ALA A 35 -1.42 15.02 -9.97
CA ALA A 35 -0.91 16.11 -10.81
C ALA A 35 -0.10 15.57 -12.01
N LYS A 36 0.73 14.54 -11.82
CA LYS A 36 1.51 13.92 -12.91
C LYS A 36 0.67 13.18 -13.94
N LEU A 37 -0.45 12.58 -13.55
CA LEU A 37 -1.38 11.97 -14.48
C LEU A 37 -2.02 13.03 -15.39
N LEU A 38 -2.43 14.17 -14.84
CA LEU A 38 -3.00 15.27 -15.62
C LEU A 38 -2.00 15.84 -16.63
N GLU A 39 -0.70 15.95 -16.30
CA GLU A 39 0.35 16.40 -17.23
C GLU A 39 0.45 15.53 -18.49
N ILE A 40 0.09 14.24 -18.38
CA ILE A 40 0.12 13.29 -19.50
C ILE A 40 -1.28 12.99 -20.09
N GLY A 41 -2.29 13.78 -19.69
CA GLY A 41 -3.66 13.68 -20.20
C GLY A 41 -4.43 12.47 -19.69
N ILE A 42 -4.12 11.97 -18.50
CA ILE A 42 -4.86 10.91 -17.82
C ILE A 42 -5.65 11.52 -16.66
N GLU A 43 -6.96 11.33 -16.67
CA GLU A 43 -7.82 11.75 -15.57
C GLU A 43 -7.55 10.86 -14.34
N PRO A 44 -7.20 11.42 -13.17
CA PRO A 44 -6.86 10.62 -11.99
C PRO A 44 -7.97 9.68 -11.52
N GLN A 45 -9.23 9.95 -11.87
CA GLN A 45 -10.39 9.11 -11.51
C GLN A 45 -10.49 7.84 -12.38
N ASP A 46 -9.86 7.82 -13.55
CA ASP A 46 -9.88 6.66 -14.46
C ASP A 46 -8.82 5.62 -14.12
N ALA A 47 -7.88 5.98 -13.24
CA ALA A 47 -6.79 5.13 -12.78
C ALA A 47 -7.17 4.33 -11.53
N VAL A 48 -6.58 3.15 -11.40
CA VAL A 48 -6.57 2.35 -10.18
C VAL A 48 -5.22 2.50 -9.52
N TYR A 49 -5.22 2.59 -8.20
CA TYR A 49 -4.01 2.84 -7.42
C TYR A 49 -3.69 1.69 -6.49
N ARG A 50 -2.40 1.37 -6.37
CA ARG A 50 -1.90 0.33 -5.48
C ARG A 50 -0.70 0.84 -4.71
N TRP A 51 -0.75 0.67 -3.40
CA TRP A 51 0.43 0.80 -2.55
C TRP A 51 1.21 -0.51 -2.51
N SER A 52 2.52 -0.41 -2.39
CA SER A 52 3.40 -1.51 -1.97
C SER A 52 4.37 -0.99 -0.91
N LEU A 53 4.71 -1.85 0.05
CA LEU A 53 5.59 -1.53 1.18
C LEU A 53 6.67 -2.60 1.29
N GLN A 54 7.90 -2.26 0.92
CA GLN A 54 9.05 -3.10 1.24
C GLN A 54 9.67 -2.65 2.55
N THR A 55 9.95 -3.61 3.43
CA THR A 55 10.33 -3.34 4.81
C THR A 55 11.76 -3.81 5.07
N ASN A 56 12.66 -2.87 5.38
CA ASN A 56 14.05 -3.12 5.77
C ASN A 56 14.24 -2.89 7.30
N PRO A 57 15.36 -3.27 7.94
CA PRO A 57 15.52 -3.10 9.39
C PRO A 57 15.30 -1.68 9.92
N THR A 58 15.67 -0.66 9.15
CA THR A 58 15.62 0.76 9.57
C THR A 58 14.69 1.62 8.70
N GLU A 59 14.21 1.09 7.58
CA GLU A 59 13.56 1.84 6.51
C GLU A 59 12.36 1.11 5.94
N GLU A 60 11.45 1.89 5.37
CA GLU A 60 10.30 1.46 4.59
C GLU A 60 10.40 2.10 3.21
N VAL A 61 10.36 1.28 2.17
CA VAL A 61 10.29 1.75 0.78
C VAL A 61 8.84 1.62 0.33
N TRP A 62 8.21 2.77 0.13
CA TRP A 62 6.82 2.87 -0.28
C TRP A 62 6.76 3.18 -1.78
N THR A 63 5.95 2.42 -2.51
CA THR A 63 5.66 2.69 -3.92
C THR A 63 4.16 2.91 -4.10
N TYR A 64 3.80 4.09 -4.62
CA TYR A 64 2.45 4.40 -5.08
C TYR A 64 2.38 4.19 -6.59
N SER A 65 1.60 3.22 -7.02
CA SER A 65 1.46 2.88 -8.44
C SER A 65 0.08 3.28 -8.95
N ALA A 66 0.03 3.90 -10.12
CA ALA A 66 -1.20 4.21 -10.84
C ALA A 66 -1.28 3.34 -12.10
N TYR A 67 -2.45 2.77 -12.38
CA TYR A 67 -2.71 1.89 -13.52
C TYR A 67 -3.92 2.40 -14.29
N TRP A 68 -3.79 2.59 -15.60
CA TRP A 68 -4.86 2.96 -16.53
C TRP A 68 -4.83 2.04 -17.75
N GLY A 69 -5.81 2.15 -18.65
CA GLY A 69 -5.88 1.34 -19.88
C GLY A 69 -5.60 -0.16 -19.66
N GLU A 70 -4.70 -0.73 -20.47
CA GLU A 70 -4.34 -2.15 -20.43
C GLU A 70 -3.81 -2.61 -19.07
N SER A 71 -2.95 -1.83 -18.41
CA SER A 71 -2.39 -2.26 -17.12
C SER A 71 -3.45 -2.29 -16.02
N ARG A 72 -4.49 -1.44 -16.10
CA ARG A 72 -5.64 -1.49 -15.20
C ARG A 72 -6.44 -2.76 -15.41
N VAL A 73 -6.75 -3.10 -16.67
CA VAL A 73 -7.48 -4.33 -17.01
C VAL A 73 -6.71 -5.55 -16.53
N GLN A 74 -5.39 -5.58 -16.76
CA GLN A 74 -4.53 -6.67 -16.31
C GLN A 74 -4.56 -6.83 -14.78
N LEU A 75 -4.39 -5.73 -14.04
CA LEU A 75 -4.40 -5.73 -12.58
C LEU A 75 -5.70 -6.31 -12.02
N LEU A 76 -6.84 -5.91 -12.59
CA LEU A 76 -8.17 -6.31 -12.11
C LEU A 76 -8.64 -7.65 -12.66
N SER A 77 -7.90 -8.27 -13.59
CA SER A 77 -8.35 -9.49 -14.27
C SER A 77 -8.37 -10.75 -13.39
N GLY A 78 -7.59 -10.78 -12.30
CA GLY A 78 -7.38 -12.00 -11.51
C GLY A 78 -6.35 -12.98 -12.07
N HIS A 79 -5.80 -12.72 -13.27
CA HIS A 79 -4.85 -13.65 -13.93
C HIS A 79 -3.40 -13.51 -13.44
N TYR A 80 -3.09 -12.44 -12.70
CA TYR A 80 -1.74 -12.14 -12.23
C TYR A 80 -1.74 -11.86 -10.72
N PRO A 81 -2.16 -12.83 -9.88
CA PRO A 81 -2.13 -12.66 -8.44
C PRO A 81 -0.70 -12.52 -7.95
N LEU A 82 -0.47 -11.58 -7.02
CA LEU A 82 0.79 -11.49 -6.30
C LEU A 82 0.96 -12.69 -5.37
N THR A 83 2.20 -13.12 -5.14
CA THR A 83 2.50 -14.25 -4.24
C THR A 83 3.71 -13.93 -3.35
N GLY A 84 3.95 -14.75 -2.33
CA GLY A 84 5.11 -14.61 -1.45
C GLY A 84 5.22 -13.23 -0.81
N THR A 85 6.44 -12.69 -0.74
CA THR A 85 6.69 -11.38 -0.11
C THR A 85 5.95 -10.23 -0.80
N GLU A 86 5.81 -10.25 -2.12
CA GLU A 86 5.07 -9.20 -2.84
C GLU A 86 3.60 -9.16 -2.46
N LEU A 87 2.99 -10.31 -2.19
CA LEU A 87 1.63 -10.40 -1.68
C LEU A 87 1.52 -9.80 -0.27
N ILE A 88 2.47 -10.11 0.61
CA ILE A 88 2.50 -9.57 1.98
C ILE A 88 2.66 -8.04 1.94
N ASP A 89 3.59 -7.55 1.13
CA ASP A 89 3.90 -6.12 0.98
C ASP A 89 2.68 -5.36 0.40
N CYS A 90 2.01 -5.93 -0.60
CA CYS A 90 0.76 -5.40 -1.13
C CYS A 90 -0.36 -5.41 -0.07
N ALA A 91 -0.57 -6.55 0.59
CA ALA A 91 -1.66 -6.70 1.55
C ALA A 91 -1.50 -5.73 2.73
N ARG A 92 -0.28 -5.61 3.29
CA ARG A 92 0.01 -4.69 4.39
C ARG A 92 -0.22 -3.24 3.98
N ALA A 93 0.25 -2.85 2.79
CA ALA A 93 0.16 -1.48 2.33
C ALA A 93 -1.28 -1.04 1.99
N ASN A 94 -2.16 -1.98 1.64
CA ASN A 94 -3.54 -1.70 1.24
C ASN A 94 -4.60 -2.14 2.25
N ALA A 95 -4.24 -2.87 3.32
CA ALA A 95 -5.16 -3.34 4.37
C ALA A 95 -6.14 -2.28 4.90
N PRO A 96 -5.75 -1.00 5.11
CA PRO A 96 -6.69 0.05 5.52
C PRO A 96 -7.86 0.31 4.55
N GLN A 97 -7.75 -0.12 3.29
CA GLN A 97 -8.80 0.01 2.26
C GLN A 97 -9.85 -1.12 2.31
N GLY A 98 -9.69 -2.07 3.24
CA GLY A 98 -10.60 -3.20 3.42
C GLY A 98 -10.27 -4.42 2.56
N LEU A 99 -10.90 -5.55 2.89
CA LEU A 99 -10.61 -6.87 2.31
C LEU A 99 -10.83 -6.92 0.80
N THR A 100 -12.00 -6.47 0.32
CA THR A 100 -12.37 -6.53 -1.11
C THR A 100 -11.40 -5.72 -1.97
N THR A 101 -11.13 -4.47 -1.58
CA THR A 101 -10.19 -3.61 -2.31
C THR A 101 -8.79 -4.20 -2.29
N THR A 102 -8.32 -4.69 -1.14
CA THR A 102 -6.98 -5.29 -1.02
C THR A 102 -6.85 -6.54 -1.90
N THR A 103 -7.89 -7.39 -1.93
CA THR A 103 -7.97 -8.60 -2.78
C THR A 103 -7.77 -8.23 -4.25
N GLN A 104 -8.55 -7.25 -4.73
CA GLN A 104 -8.46 -6.77 -6.11
C GLN A 104 -7.07 -6.21 -6.42
N LEU A 105 -6.54 -5.33 -5.56
CA LEU A 105 -5.25 -4.67 -5.77
C LEU A 105 -4.07 -5.66 -5.74
N CYS A 106 -4.17 -6.74 -4.97
CA CYS A 106 -3.17 -7.80 -4.96
C CYS A 106 -3.36 -8.83 -6.09
N GLY A 107 -4.27 -8.58 -7.04
CA GLY A 107 -4.38 -9.31 -8.30
C GLY A 107 -5.31 -10.53 -8.26
N TYR A 108 -6.18 -10.63 -7.25
CA TYR A 108 -7.11 -11.76 -7.07
C TYR A 108 -8.53 -11.47 -7.59
N ASN A 109 -8.74 -10.33 -8.25
CA ASN A 109 -10.07 -9.86 -8.63
C ASN A 109 -11.01 -9.88 -7.41
N GLU A 110 -12.16 -10.59 -7.47
CA GLU A 110 -13.11 -10.70 -6.37
C GLU A 110 -12.92 -11.95 -5.49
N ASP A 111 -11.89 -12.77 -5.77
CA ASP A 111 -11.66 -14.03 -5.06
C ASP A 111 -10.95 -13.80 -3.72
N THR A 112 -11.73 -13.36 -2.72
CA THR A 112 -11.24 -13.11 -1.36
C THR A 112 -10.75 -14.38 -0.69
N GLN A 113 -11.31 -15.55 -1.04
CA GLN A 113 -10.93 -16.82 -0.43
C GLN A 113 -9.54 -17.26 -0.90
N ALA A 114 -9.27 -17.19 -2.21
CA ALA A 114 -7.94 -17.47 -2.75
C ALA A 114 -6.91 -16.46 -2.24
N PHE A 115 -7.26 -15.17 -2.15
CA PHE A 115 -6.40 -14.15 -1.57
C PHE A 115 -6.02 -14.45 -0.11
N GLN A 116 -7.00 -14.75 0.74
CA GLN A 116 -6.76 -15.05 2.15
C GLN A 116 -5.89 -16.30 2.33
N THR A 117 -6.17 -17.35 1.54
CA THR A 117 -5.39 -18.60 1.56
C THR A 117 -3.93 -18.33 1.20
N ALA A 118 -3.69 -17.66 0.07
CA ALA A 118 -2.35 -17.34 -0.38
C ALA A 118 -1.60 -16.38 0.57
N LEU A 119 -2.31 -15.41 1.16
CA LEU A 119 -1.74 -14.50 2.15
C LEU A 119 -1.35 -15.24 3.43
N GLN A 120 -2.16 -16.19 3.88
CA GLN A 120 -1.85 -17.03 5.03
C GLN A 120 -0.63 -17.91 4.75
N GLU A 121 -0.55 -18.54 3.58
CA GLU A 121 0.61 -19.33 3.18
C GLU A 121 1.89 -18.47 3.10
N ALA A 122 1.81 -17.29 2.47
CA ALA A 122 2.94 -16.38 2.34
C ALA A 122 3.43 -15.89 3.71
N THR A 123 2.52 -15.50 4.60
CA THR A 123 2.88 -15.04 5.96
C THR A 123 3.50 -16.17 6.80
N GLN A 124 2.96 -17.40 6.71
CA GLN A 124 3.55 -18.57 7.36
C GLN A 124 4.97 -18.87 6.87
N GLN A 125 5.20 -18.82 5.56
CA GLN A 125 6.54 -18.98 4.98
C GLN A 125 7.52 -17.90 5.43
N ALA A 126 7.03 -16.70 5.72
CA ALA A 126 7.81 -15.60 6.29
C ALA A 126 7.98 -15.67 7.82
N GLY A 127 7.47 -16.72 8.49
CA GLY A 127 7.52 -16.87 9.94
C GLY A 127 6.59 -15.92 10.70
N LEU A 128 5.56 -15.38 10.02
CA LEU A 128 4.54 -14.51 10.59
C LEU A 128 3.25 -15.31 10.82
N SER A 129 2.50 -14.94 11.87
CA SER A 129 1.15 -15.47 12.11
C SER A 129 0.12 -14.40 11.80
N LEU A 130 -0.91 -14.76 11.03
CA LEU A 130 -1.98 -13.87 10.61
C LEU A 130 -3.34 -14.51 10.92
N ALA A 131 -4.17 -13.85 11.73
CA ALA A 131 -5.55 -14.26 11.97
C ALA A 131 -6.52 -13.49 11.06
N SER A 132 -6.20 -12.23 10.75
CA SER A 132 -7.03 -11.36 9.91
C SER A 132 -6.21 -10.31 9.16
N LEU A 133 -6.77 -9.74 8.09
CA LEU A 133 -6.12 -8.65 7.33
C LEU A 133 -5.79 -7.44 8.22
N THR A 134 -6.60 -7.16 9.24
CA THR A 134 -6.38 -6.05 10.17
C THR A 134 -5.15 -6.23 11.05
N ASP A 135 -4.65 -7.46 11.21
CA ASP A 135 -3.41 -7.72 11.94
C ASP A 135 -2.17 -7.17 11.20
N LEU A 136 -2.31 -6.87 9.90
CA LEU A 136 -1.25 -6.20 9.12
C LEU A 136 -1.24 -4.68 9.32
N ILE A 137 -2.26 -4.10 9.93
CA ILE A 137 -2.33 -2.66 10.15
C ILE A 137 -1.57 -2.35 11.43
N GLU A 138 -0.52 -1.53 11.34
CA GLU A 138 0.13 -1.00 12.54
C GLU A 138 -0.91 -0.18 13.33
N PRO A 139 -1.15 -0.47 14.62
CA PRO A 139 -2.04 0.37 15.40
C PRO A 139 -1.44 1.77 15.46
N PRO A 140 -2.25 2.85 15.38
CA PRO A 140 -1.74 4.18 15.62
C PRO A 140 -1.13 4.17 17.02
N ALA A 141 0.20 4.35 17.10
CA ALA A 141 0.87 4.46 18.38
C ALA A 141 0.15 5.55 19.17
N GLY A 142 -0.45 5.16 20.30
CA GLY A 142 -1.23 6.05 21.14
C GLY A 142 -0.44 7.34 21.35
N ILE A 143 -1.12 8.47 21.19
CA ILE A 143 -0.54 9.78 21.39
C ILE A 143 0.08 9.77 22.79
N SER A 144 1.41 9.66 22.89
CA SER A 144 2.10 9.97 24.14
C SER A 144 2.00 11.48 24.28
N VAL A 145 0.87 11.94 24.82
CA VAL A 145 0.76 13.28 25.39
C VAL A 145 1.70 13.25 26.60
N ALA A 146 2.97 13.57 26.38
CA ALA A 146 3.84 13.93 27.48
C ALA A 146 3.17 15.15 28.16
N PRO A 147 2.90 15.12 29.47
CA PRO A 147 2.49 16.33 30.15
C PRO A 147 3.70 17.26 30.09
N ASP A 148 3.60 18.34 29.31
CA ASP A 148 4.56 19.45 29.36
C ASP A 148 4.50 20.05 30.77
N THR A 149 5.29 19.48 31.68
CA THR A 149 5.49 20.02 33.02
C THR A 149 6.88 20.60 33.07
N ALA A 150 6.98 21.88 32.70
CA ALA A 150 7.89 22.84 33.30
C ALA A 150 7.51 24.26 32.84
N SER A 151 6.35 24.76 33.32
CA SER A 151 6.27 26.19 33.60
C SER A 151 7.22 26.46 34.75
N LEU A 152 8.45 26.84 34.44
CA LEU A 152 9.35 27.45 35.41
C LEU A 152 8.93 28.91 35.56
N LEU A 153 8.73 29.29 36.82
CA LEU A 153 8.49 30.65 37.33
C LEU A 153 9.56 31.63 36.87
#